data_AF-A0A821K7R4-F1
#
_entry.id   AF-A0A821K7R4-F1
#
_cell.length_a   1.000
_cell.length_b   1.000
_cell.length_c   1.000
_cell.angle_alpha   90.00
_cell.angle_beta   90.00
_cell.angle_gamma   90.00
#
_symmetry.space_group_name_H-M   'P 1'
#
loop_
_entity.id
_entity.type
_entity.pdbx_description
1 polymer ?
#
loop_
_entity_poly.entity_id
_entity_poly.type
_entity_poly.pdbx_seq_one_letter_code
_entity_poly.pdbx_strand_id
1 'polypeptide(L)' 'MSLFVDGQIDEVALMNQLSSNLHFMMMVFYQSEGDRYKILYEEHVINSQIKLHSYDPKNAKIVIK' A
#
# COMPACT_ATOMS: atom_id res chain seq x y z
N MET A 1 6.16 5.53 -19.97
CA MET A 1 5.54 5.58 -18.62
C MET A 1 5.56 7.00 -18.09
N SER A 2 6.73 7.65 -18.04
CA SER A 2 6.90 9.08 -17.68
C SER A 2 5.96 10.03 -18.42
N LEU A 3 5.79 9.85 -19.74
CA LEU A 3 4.86 10.64 -20.56
C LEU A 3 3.39 10.54 -20.11
N PHE A 4 2.96 9.40 -19.57
CA PHE A 4 1.55 9.18 -19.19
C PHE A 4 1.17 9.82 -17.86
N VAL A 5 2.15 10.04 -16.99
CA VAL A 5 1.98 10.61 -15.65
C VAL A 5 2.55 12.03 -15.55
N ASP A 6 3.00 12.59 -16.69
CA ASP A 6 3.66 13.89 -16.80
C ASP A 6 4.81 14.09 -15.80
N GLY A 7 5.71 13.09 -15.74
CA GLY A 7 6.89 13.10 -14.85
C GLY A 7 8.21 12.99 -15.60
N GLN A 8 9.33 13.29 -14.93
CA GLN A 8 10.66 13.08 -15.52
C GLN A 8 11.03 11.59 -15.57
N ILE A 9 11.99 11.24 -16.43
CA ILE A 9 12.38 9.83 -16.64
C ILE A 9 12.97 9.22 -15.36
N ASP A 10 13.69 10.01 -14.59
CA ASP A 10 14.32 9.64 -13.31
C ASP A 10 13.37 9.66 -12.11
N GLU A 11 12.18 10.27 -12.24
CA GLU A 11 11.13 10.25 -11.22
C GLU A 11 10.18 9.05 -11.36
N VAL A 12 10.22 8.33 -12.49
CA VAL A 12 9.27 7.25 -12.80
C VAL A 12 9.98 5.92 -12.99
N ALA A 13 9.73 4.99 -12.07
CA ALA A 13 10.25 3.63 -12.14
C ALA A 13 9.20 2.64 -12.68
N LEU A 14 9.65 1.65 -13.44
CA LEU A 14 8.86 0.44 -13.68
C LEU A 14 8.85 -0.37 -12.38
N MET A 15 7.66 -0.67 -11.88
CA MET A 15 7.49 -1.39 -10.62
C MET A 15 6.71 -2.68 -10.80
N ASN A 16 6.71 -3.53 -9.76
CA ASN A 16 5.93 -4.77 -9.71
C ASN A 16 4.44 -4.47 -9.46
N GLN A 17 3.66 -5.49 -9.08
CA GLN A 17 2.29 -5.29 -8.59
C GLN A 17 2.26 -4.37 -7.37
N LEU A 18 1.14 -3.65 -7.21
CA LEU A 18 0.93 -2.68 -6.11
C LEU A 18 1.29 -3.26 -4.73
N SER A 19 0.88 -4.50 -4.44
CA SER A 19 1.14 -5.14 -3.15
C SER A 19 2.64 -5.28 -2.88
N SER A 20 3.41 -5.78 -3.84
CA SER A 20 4.86 -5.93 -3.71
C SER A 20 5.55 -4.58 -3.47
N ASN A 21 5.14 -3.54 -4.20
CA ASN A 21 5.74 -2.21 -4.06
C ASN A 21 5.43 -1.57 -2.70
N LEU A 22 4.20 -1.72 -2.21
CA LEU A 22 3.82 -1.28 -0.86
C LEU A 22 4.62 -2.01 0.23
N HIS A 23 4.82 -3.33 0.10
CA HIS A 23 5.65 -4.10 1.02
C HIS A 23 7.10 -3.60 1.03
N PHE A 24 7.69 -3.34 -0.14
CA PHE A 24 9.04 -2.78 -0.22
C PHE A 24 9.13 -1.39 0.41
N MET A 25 8.16 -0.51 0.13
CA MET A 25 8.12 0.82 0.73
C MET A 25 8.02 0.76 2.25
N MET A 26 7.14 -0.09 2.79
CA MET A 26 7.01 -0.26 4.24
C MET A 26 8.29 -0.84 4.84
N MET A 27 8.86 -1.88 4.24
CA MET A 27 10.10 -2.49 4.76
C MET A 27 11.27 -1.49 4.84
N VAL A 28 11.37 -0.56 3.88
CA VAL A 28 12.48 0.40 3.81
C VAL A 28 12.21 1.66 4.63
N PHE A 29 10.98 2.19 4.59
CA PHE A 29 10.69 3.54 5.10
C PHE A 29 9.80 3.57 6.34
N TYR A 30 9.08 2.49 6.66
CA TYR A 30 8.22 2.47 7.83
C TYR A 30 9.02 2.17 9.09
N GLN A 31 9.16 3.20 9.94
CA GLN A 31 9.84 3.12 11.22
C GLN A 31 8.80 3.02 12.34
N SER A 32 8.49 1.81 12.78
CA SER A 32 7.49 1.56 13.83
C SER A 32 7.98 1.83 15.26
N GLU A 33 8.98 2.69 15.44
CA GLU A 33 9.61 2.92 16.75
C GLU A 33 8.91 4.06 17.53
N GLY A 34 8.73 3.81 18.84
CA GLY A 34 8.09 4.75 19.76
C GLY A 34 6.65 5.06 19.36
N ASP A 35 6.31 6.34 19.30
CA ASP A 35 4.94 6.82 19.04
C ASP A 35 4.54 6.81 17.55
N ARG A 36 5.45 6.48 16.63
CA ARG A 36 5.26 6.57 15.17
C ARG A 36 4.92 5.23 14.49
N TYR A 37 4.11 4.41 15.14
CA TYR A 37 3.70 3.08 14.64
C TYR A 37 2.33 3.06 13.93
N LYS A 38 1.65 4.20 13.80
CA LYS A 38 0.30 4.27 13.24
C LYS A 38 0.36 4.61 11.75
N ILE A 39 -0.31 3.81 10.92
CA ILE A 39 -0.42 4.02 9.47
C ILE A 39 -1.84 4.49 9.15
N LEU A 40 -1.96 5.65 8.51
CA LEU A 40 -3.22 6.12 7.93
C LEU A 40 -3.43 5.44 6.58
N TYR A 41 -4.61 4.85 6.38
CA TYR A 41 -4.97 4.20 5.12
C TYR A 41 -6.44 4.42 4.79
N GLU A 42 -6.77 4.33 3.50
CA GLU A 42 -8.15 4.36 3.04
C GLU A 42 -8.74 2.95 2.98
N GLU A 43 -9.98 2.82 3.43
CA GLU A 43 -10.69 1.54 3.51
C GLU A 43 -10.78 0.79 2.16
N HIS A 44 -10.83 1.53 1.04
CA HIS A 44 -10.92 0.95 -0.30
C HIS A 44 -9.69 0.13 -0.70
N VAL A 45 -8.50 0.53 -0.23
CA VAL A 45 -7.24 -0.17 -0.51
C VAL A 45 -7.19 -1.51 0.24
N ILE A 46 -7.61 -1.53 1.50
CA ILE A 46 -7.67 -2.77 2.29
C ILE A 46 -8.73 -3.73 1.73
N ASN A 47 -9.92 -3.23 1.40
CA ASN A 47 -11.00 -4.07 0.91
C ASN A 47 -10.69 -4.68 -0.48
N SER A 48 -10.00 -3.95 -1.36
CA SER A 48 -9.57 -4.48 -2.65
C SER A 48 -8.50 -5.56 -2.49
N GLN A 49 -7.56 -5.42 -1.56
CA GLN A 49 -6.57 -6.46 -1.22
C GLN A 49 -7.20 -7.72 -0.64
N ILE A 50 -8.15 -7.58 0.28
CA ILE A 50 -8.84 -8.74 0.87
C ILE A 50 -9.57 -9.55 -0.21
N LYS A 51 -10.26 -8.86 -1.14
CA LYS A 51 -10.94 -9.50 -2.28
C LYS A 51 -9.97 -10.14 -3.27
N LEU A 52 -8.81 -9.52 -3.52
CA LEU A 52 -7.77 -10.08 -4.37
C LEU A 52 -7.27 -11.45 -3.87
N HIS A 53 -7.23 -11.62 -2.55
CA HIS A 53 -6.89 -12.89 -1.90
C HIS A 53 -8.10 -13.79 -1.63
N SER A 54 -9.24 -13.54 -2.27
CA SER A 54 -10.48 -14.35 -2.17
C SER A 54 -11.06 -14.44 -0.75
N TYR A 55 -10.78 -13.47 0.11
CA TYR A 55 -11.34 -13.37 1.45
C TYR A 55 -12.53 -12.39 1.48
N ASP A 56 -13.40 -12.52 2.50
CA ASP A 56 -14.50 -11.58 2.74
C ASP A 56 -14.00 -10.39 3.59
N PRO A 57 -14.09 -9.14 3.10
CA PRO A 57 -13.77 -7.93 3.87
C PRO A 57 -14.44 -7.83 5.23
N LYS A 58 -15.63 -8.42 5.40
CA LYS A 58 -16.34 -8.42 6.69
C LYS A 58 -15.65 -9.25 7.77
N ASN A 59 -14.93 -10.30 7.36
CA ASN A 59 -14.31 -11.26 8.28
C ASN A 59 -12.79 -11.08 8.38
N ALA A 60 -12.16 -10.56 7.33
CA ALA A 60 -10.70 -10.43 7.25
C ALA A 60 -10.16 -9.04 7.65
N LYS A 61 -11.02 -8.12 8.09
CA LYS A 61 -10.63 -6.76 8.51
C LYS A 61 -10.91 -6.56 10.00
N ILE A 62 -9.89 -6.13 10.74
CA ILE A 62 -10.03 -5.68 12.13
C ILE A 62 -9.97 -4.16 12.14
N VAL A 63 -11.07 -3.51 12.57
CA VAL A 63 -11.14 -2.07 12.77
C VAL A 63 -11.20 -1.81 14.27
N ILE A 64 -10.18 -1.14 14.81
CA ILE A 64 -10.20 -0.62 16.17
C ILE A 64 -10.88 0.75 16.10
N LYS A 65 -11.99 0.92 16.82
CA LYS A 65 -12.70 2.21 16.97
C LYS A 65 -11.93 3.16 17.87
#